data_AF-B9M7N1-F1
#
_entry.id   AF-B9M7N1-F1
#
_cell.length_a   1.000
_cell.length_b   1.000
_cell.length_c   1.000
_cell.angle_alpha   90.00
_cell.angle_beta   90.00
_cell.angle_gamma   90.00
#
_symmetry.space_group_name_H-M   'P 1'
#
loop_
_entity.id
_entity.type
_entity.pdbx_description
1 polymer ?
#
loop_
_entity_poly.entity_id
_entity_poly.type
_entity_poly.pdbx_seq_one_letter_code
_entity_poly.pdbx_strand_id
1 'polypeptide(L)'
;MEKAKTIAVNIAVIAVISVILLWGNTLYRQHVQFAKGEKALAAGDTVAAIAGFESAIHMYTPASSLVDKAAEKLWSIGQEAEGRGNIPRALIAYRSLRSSFYAVRGLTAPGSEWINRCEIKIDQLLKQPSKQ
;
A
#
# COMPACT_ATOMS: atom_id res chain seq x y z
N MET A 1 -46.41 -12.36 8.41
CA MET A 1 -45.15 -11.77 8.91
C MET A 1 -43.94 -12.72 8.79
N GLU A 2 -44.11 -14.04 8.94
CA GLU A 2 -42.99 -15.00 8.77
C GLU A 2 -42.28 -14.92 7.42
N LYS A 3 -43.03 -14.89 6.30
CA LYS A 3 -42.42 -14.81 4.95
C LYS A 3 -41.50 -13.60 4.78
N ALA A 4 -41.89 -12.44 5.30
CA ALA A 4 -41.09 -11.23 5.25
C ALA A 4 -39.80 -11.36 6.10
N LYS A 5 -39.90 -12.02 7.27
CA LYS A 5 -38.75 -12.31 8.13
C LYS A 5 -37.77 -13.26 7.44
N THR A 6 -38.25 -14.33 6.81
CA THR A 6 -37.39 -15.27 6.06
C THR A 6 -36.69 -14.59 4.88
N ILE A 7 -37.40 -13.73 4.13
CA ILE A 7 -36.80 -12.97 3.03
C ILE A 7 -35.70 -12.02 3.55
N ALA A 8 -35.97 -11.28 4.63
CA ALA A 8 -34.98 -10.39 5.23
C ALA A 8 -33.72 -11.13 5.71
N VAL A 9 -33.89 -12.30 6.35
CA VAL A 9 -32.77 -13.15 6.76
C VAL A 9 -31.97 -13.63 5.54
N ASN A 10 -32.62 -14.10 4.49
CA ASN A 10 -31.93 -14.56 3.29
C ASN A 10 -31.14 -13.44 2.62
N ILE A 11 -31.71 -12.23 2.52
CA ILE A 11 -31.01 -11.05 1.99
C ILE A 11 -29.78 -10.73 2.84
N ALA A 12 -29.92 -10.72 4.17
CA ALA A 12 -28.81 -10.47 5.08
C ALA A 12 -27.69 -11.51 4.92
N VAL A 13 -28.04 -12.80 4.81
CA VAL A 13 -27.08 -13.88 4.59
C VAL A 13 -26.35 -13.72 3.26
N ILE A 14 -27.06 -13.44 2.17
CA ILE A 14 -26.47 -13.22 0.84
C ILE A 14 -25.53 -12.00 0.86
N ALA A 15 -25.94 -10.92 1.52
CA ALA A 15 -25.11 -9.72 1.66
C ALA A 15 -23.81 -10.02 2.43
N VAL A 16 -23.90 -10.74 3.55
CA VAL A 16 -22.73 -11.14 4.34
C VAL A 16 -21.79 -12.04 3.53
N ILE A 17 -22.32 -13.05 2.84
CA ILE A 17 -21.50 -13.93 1.98
C ILE A 17 -20.82 -13.13 0.87
N SER A 18 -21.53 -12.19 0.26
CA SER A 18 -20.98 -11.33 -0.80
C SER A 18 -19.83 -10.47 -0.27
N VAL A 19 -19.97 -9.88 0.93
CA VAL A 19 -18.90 -9.12 1.59
C VAL A 19 -17.69 -10.00 1.86
N ILE A 20 -17.88 -11.22 2.38
CA ILE A 20 -16.78 -12.16 2.65
C ILE A 20 -16.04 -12.53 1.37
N LEU A 21 -16.76 -12.82 0.28
CA LEU A 21 -16.15 -13.19 -1.00
C LEU A 21 -15.36 -12.01 -1.61
N LEU A 22 -15.90 -10.79 -1.56
CA LEU A 22 -15.21 -9.59 -2.02
C LEU A 22 -13.95 -9.30 -1.20
N TRP A 23 -14.05 -9.46 0.12
CA TRP A 23 -12.92 -9.27 1.03
C TRP A 23 -11.82 -10.30 0.77
N GLY A 24 -12.17 -11.58 0.71
CA GLY A 24 -11.25 -12.68 0.44
C GLY A 24 -10.53 -12.54 -0.91
N ASN A 25 -11.27 -12.18 -1.97
CA ASN A 25 -10.66 -11.93 -3.28
C ASN A 25 -9.72 -10.70 -3.25
N THR A 26 -10.08 -9.64 -2.52
CA THR A 26 -9.21 -8.46 -2.40
C THR A 26 -7.93 -8.79 -1.65
N LEU A 27 -8.01 -9.52 -0.53
CA LEU A 27 -6.84 -10.02 0.19
C LEU A 27 -5.95 -10.89 -0.69
N TYR A 28 -6.53 -11.83 -1.43
CA TYR A 28 -5.75 -12.68 -2.33
C TYR A 28 -5.01 -11.86 -3.39
N ARG A 29 -5.68 -10.89 -4.01
CA ARG A 29 -5.05 -9.99 -4.99
C ARG A 29 -3.94 -9.15 -4.36
N GLN A 30 -4.13 -8.68 -3.13
CA GLN A 30 -3.12 -7.95 -2.37
C GLN A 30 -1.85 -8.79 -2.17
N HIS A 31 -2.00 -10.05 -1.75
CA HIS A 31 -0.89 -11.01 -1.62
C HIS A 31 -0.14 -11.19 -2.94
N VAL A 32 -0.88 -11.35 -4.05
CA VAL A 32 -0.28 -11.51 -5.38
C VAL A 32 0.53 -10.26 -5.79
N GLN A 33 0.01 -9.05 -5.55
CA GLN A 33 0.73 -7.82 -5.89
C GLN A 33 1.96 -7.61 -5.01
N PHE A 34 1.85 -7.89 -3.71
CA PHE A 34 2.99 -7.86 -2.80
C PHE A 34 4.10 -8.82 -3.26
N ALA A 35 3.74 -10.07 -3.59
CA ALA A 35 4.68 -11.07 -4.08
C ALA A 35 5.33 -10.67 -5.41
N LYS A 36 4.59 -9.99 -6.30
CA LYS A 36 5.16 -9.41 -7.54
C LYS A 36 6.18 -8.32 -7.22
N GLY A 37 5.88 -7.44 -6.26
CA GLY A 37 6.80 -6.42 -5.78
C GLY A 37 8.10 -7.03 -5.23
N GLU A 38 8.01 -8.07 -4.40
CA GLU A 38 9.18 -8.77 -3.88
C GLU A 38 10.00 -9.47 -4.97
N LYS A 39 9.34 -10.13 -5.93
CA LYS A 39 10.02 -10.76 -7.07
C LYS A 39 10.76 -9.73 -7.93
N ALA A 40 10.13 -8.60 -8.22
CA ALA A 40 10.76 -7.52 -8.97
C ALA A 40 11.94 -6.90 -8.21
N LEU A 41 11.79 -6.72 -6.89
CA LEU A 41 12.88 -6.23 -6.04
C LEU A 41 14.08 -7.18 -6.04
N ALA A 42 13.83 -8.49 -5.92
CA ALA A 42 14.87 -9.52 -6.00
C ALA A 42 15.56 -9.57 -7.37
N ALA A 43 14.85 -9.21 -8.44
CA ALA A 43 15.40 -9.09 -9.79
C ALA A 43 16.14 -7.76 -10.05
N GLY A 44 16.17 -6.84 -9.07
CA GLY A 44 16.77 -5.50 -9.22
C GLY A 44 15.90 -4.50 -9.99
N ASP A 45 14.70 -4.89 -10.42
CA ASP A 45 13.75 -4.00 -11.08
C ASP A 45 12.96 -3.21 -10.03
N THR A 46 13.56 -2.10 -9.59
CA THR A 46 12.94 -1.25 -8.57
C THR A 46 11.68 -0.55 -9.06
N VAL A 47 11.53 -0.29 -10.36
CA VAL A 47 10.32 0.37 -10.88
C VAL A 47 9.14 -0.59 -10.75
N ALA A 48 9.30 -1.83 -11.21
CA ALA A 48 8.27 -2.85 -11.03
C ALA A 48 8.04 -3.21 -9.55
N ALA A 49 9.09 -3.17 -8.72
CA ALA A 49 8.96 -3.39 -7.29
C ALA A 49 8.06 -2.34 -6.63
N ILE A 50 8.33 -1.05 -6.90
CA ILE A 50 7.53 0.06 -6.38
C ILE A 50 6.06 -0.12 -6.79
N ALA A 51 5.79 -0.32 -8.08
CA ALA A 51 4.43 -0.49 -8.58
C ALA A 51 3.68 -1.67 -7.91
N GLY A 52 4.38 -2.78 -7.64
CA GLY A 52 3.83 -3.93 -6.93
C GLY A 52 3.44 -3.61 -5.48
N PHE A 53 4.31 -2.90 -4.76
CA PHE A 53 4.04 -2.48 -3.37
C PHE A 53 2.97 -1.40 -3.27
N GLU A 54 2.96 -0.41 -4.16
CA GLU A 54 1.88 0.59 -4.26
C GLU A 54 0.53 -0.10 -4.47
N SER A 55 0.48 -1.04 -5.42
CA SER A 55 -0.73 -1.83 -5.70
C SER A 55 -1.21 -2.63 -4.48
N ALA A 56 -0.28 -3.16 -3.68
CA ALA A 56 -0.62 -3.85 -2.44
C ALA A 56 -1.19 -2.89 -1.37
N ILE A 57 -0.68 -1.65 -1.27
CA ILE A 57 -1.24 -0.61 -0.37
C ILE A 57 -2.62 -0.19 -0.86
N HIS A 58 -2.80 0.03 -2.16
CA HIS A 58 -4.10 0.40 -2.77
C HIS A 58 -5.20 -0.63 -2.52
N MET A 59 -4.85 -1.90 -2.36
CA MET A 59 -5.76 -2.96 -1.94
C MET A 59 -5.93 -3.00 -0.41
N TYR A 60 -6.09 -1.81 0.20
CA TYR A 60 -6.24 -1.67 1.64
C TYR A 60 -7.42 -2.52 2.13
N THR A 61 -7.09 -3.44 3.03
CA THR A 61 -8.04 -4.31 3.71
C THR A 61 -7.75 -4.18 5.21
N PRO A 62 -8.73 -3.80 6.04
CA PRO A 62 -8.53 -3.73 7.48
C PRO A 62 -7.93 -5.03 8.03
N ALA A 63 -7.04 -4.92 9.01
CA ALA A 63 -6.29 -6.04 9.62
C ALA A 63 -5.29 -6.79 8.70
N SER A 64 -5.06 -6.35 7.47
CA SER A 64 -4.01 -6.92 6.63
C SER A 64 -2.63 -6.36 7.01
N SER A 65 -1.72 -7.26 7.42
CA SER A 65 -0.32 -6.91 7.68
C SER A 65 0.47 -6.56 6.41
N LEU A 66 -0.06 -6.84 5.22
CA LEU A 66 0.65 -6.59 3.97
C LEU A 66 0.78 -5.12 3.62
N VAL A 67 -0.17 -4.28 4.06
CA VAL A 67 -0.11 -2.83 3.81
C VAL A 67 1.12 -2.25 4.49
N ASP A 68 1.33 -2.58 5.76
CA ASP A 68 2.49 -2.11 6.52
C ASP A 68 3.79 -2.71 6.00
N LYS A 69 3.81 -4.00 5.65
CA LYS A 69 4.99 -4.61 5.02
C LYS A 69 5.34 -3.98 3.68
N ALA A 70 4.35 -3.64 2.85
CA ALA A 70 4.57 -2.95 1.58
C ALA A 70 5.14 -1.55 1.82
N ALA A 71 4.63 -0.85 2.84
CA ALA A 71 5.15 0.45 3.25
C ALA A 71 6.61 0.38 3.71
N GLU A 72 6.96 -0.61 4.54
CA GLU A 72 8.33 -0.87 4.97
C GLU A 72 9.27 -1.16 3.79
N LYS A 73 8.81 -1.94 2.80
CA LYS A 73 9.60 -2.22 1.59
C LYS A 73 9.85 -0.96 0.76
N LEU A 74 8.82 -0.14 0.52
CA LEU A 74 8.97 1.14 -0.17
C LEU A 74 9.89 2.10 0.58
N TRP A 75 9.77 2.16 1.91
CA TRP A 75 10.66 2.94 2.76
C TRP A 75 12.11 2.48 2.64
N SER A 76 12.34 1.16 2.71
CA SER A 76 13.68 0.56 2.58
C SER A 76 14.31 0.84 1.22
N ILE A 77 13.54 0.77 0.13
CA ILE A 77 14.00 1.16 -1.22
C ILE A 77 14.46 2.63 -1.23
N GLY A 78 13.71 3.52 -0.59
CA GLY A 78 14.08 4.93 -0.46
C GLY A 78 15.39 5.11 0.32
N GLN A 79 15.54 4.42 1.44
CA GLN A 79 16.75 4.47 2.27
C GLN A 79 17.99 3.92 1.55
N GLU A 80 17.83 2.81 0.81
CA GLU A 80 18.91 2.22 0.03
C GLU A 80 19.37 3.16 -1.09
N ALA A 81 18.43 3.78 -1.81
CA ALA A 81 18.73 4.75 -2.84
C ALA A 81 19.43 6.00 -2.28
N GLU A 82 18.97 6.50 -1.13
CA GLU A 82 19.58 7.61 -0.41
C GLU A 82 21.02 7.27 0.04
N GLY A 83 21.23 6.09 0.63
CA GLY A 83 22.56 5.64 1.06
C GLY A 83 23.55 5.48 -0.10
N ARG A 84 23.06 5.24 -1.32
CA ARG A 84 23.86 5.20 -2.56
C ARG A 84 24.04 6.57 -3.22
N GLY A 85 23.53 7.65 -2.62
CA GLY A 85 23.57 8.99 -3.18
C GLY A 85 22.62 9.22 -4.36
N ASN A 86 21.76 8.25 -4.69
CA ASN A 86 20.78 8.38 -5.77
C ASN A 86 19.50 9.07 -5.24
N ILE A 87 19.62 10.36 -4.97
CA ILE A 87 18.53 11.18 -4.43
C ILE A 87 17.26 11.16 -5.30
N PRO A 88 17.33 11.23 -6.65
CA PRO A 88 16.13 11.13 -7.49
C PRO A 88 15.36 9.82 -7.26
N ARG A 89 16.06 8.68 -7.17
CA ARG A 89 15.42 7.38 -6.92
C ARG A 89 14.86 7.27 -5.50
N ALA A 90 15.53 7.86 -4.52
CA ALA A 90 15.02 7.93 -3.15
C ALA A 90 13.71 8.72 -3.09
N LEU A 91 13.67 9.89 -3.75
CA LEU A 91 12.48 10.73 -3.82
C LEU A 91 11.31 10.03 -4.52
N ILE A 92 11.56 9.24 -5.57
CA ILE A 92 10.50 8.43 -6.21
C ILE A 92 9.87 7.48 -5.18
N ALA A 93 10.68 6.69 -4.48
CA ALA A 93 10.18 5.71 -3.51
C ALA A 93 9.38 6.36 -2.36
N TYR A 94 9.90 7.45 -1.76
CA TYR A 94 9.20 8.14 -0.68
C TYR A 94 7.91 8.83 -1.15
N ARG A 95 7.90 9.41 -2.35
CA ARG A 95 6.69 10.01 -2.92
C ARG A 95 5.63 8.97 -3.25
N SER A 96 6.05 7.85 -3.84
CA SER A 96 5.21 6.67 -4.11
C SER A 96 4.55 6.12 -2.86
N LEU A 97 5.31 5.97 -1.77
CA LEU A 97 4.79 5.55 -0.48
C LEU A 97 3.72 6.53 0.04
N ARG A 98 4.05 7.83 0.07
CA ARG A 98 3.13 8.87 0.51
C ARG A 98 1.86 8.92 -0.33
N SER A 99 1.98 8.90 -1.66
CA SER A 99 0.83 8.95 -2.56
C SER A 99 -0.06 7.73 -2.43
N SER A 100 0.51 6.56 -2.19
CA SER A 100 -0.26 5.32 -2.01
C SER A 100 -1.20 5.41 -0.81
N PHE A 101 -0.73 5.95 0.32
CA PHE A 101 -1.57 6.16 1.49
C PHE A 101 -2.58 7.30 1.30
N TYR A 102 -2.23 8.34 0.54
CA TYR A 102 -3.22 9.34 0.14
C TYR A 102 -4.34 8.76 -0.72
N ALA A 103 -4.03 7.80 -1.60
CA ALA A 103 -5.02 7.18 -2.49
C ALA A 103 -6.02 6.27 -1.77
N VAL A 104 -5.65 5.69 -0.62
CA VAL A 104 -6.55 4.84 0.19
C VAL A 104 -7.20 5.57 1.37
N ARG A 105 -6.99 6.88 1.45
CA ARG A 105 -7.65 7.70 2.47
C ARG A 105 -9.14 7.81 2.15
N GLY A 106 -9.97 7.54 3.16
CA GLY A 106 -11.43 7.61 3.03
C GLY A 106 -12.05 8.02 4.37
N LEU A 107 -12.97 7.21 4.89
CA LEU A 107 -13.51 7.39 6.25
C LEU A 107 -12.43 7.25 7.34
N THR A 108 -11.34 6.53 7.04
CA THR A 108 -10.17 6.41 7.90
C THR A 108 -8.95 6.99 7.21
N ALA A 109 -7.91 7.29 7.99
CA ALA A 109 -6.61 7.77 7.49
C ALA A 109 -5.53 6.70 7.75
N PRO A 110 -5.55 5.57 7.02
CA PRO A 110 -4.53 4.54 7.18
C PRO A 110 -3.15 5.09 6.81
N GLY A 111 -2.12 4.67 7.55
CA GLY A 111 -0.73 5.06 7.27
C GLY A 111 -0.39 6.53 7.51
N SER A 112 -1.12 7.23 8.38
CA SER A 112 -0.81 8.63 8.75
C SER A 112 0.63 8.82 9.25
N GLU A 113 1.16 7.85 9.97
CA GLU A 113 2.56 7.82 10.41
C GLU A 113 3.53 7.74 9.21
N TRP A 114 3.24 6.86 8.24
CA TRP A 114 4.04 6.75 7.01
C TRP A 114 4.02 8.04 6.20
N ILE A 115 2.86 8.68 6.06
CA ILE A 115 2.73 9.98 5.38
C ILE A 115 3.65 11.01 6.03
N ASN A 116 3.58 11.17 7.36
CA ASN A 116 4.41 12.13 8.09
C ASN A 116 5.91 11.84 7.93
N ARG A 117 6.32 10.57 8.09
CA ARG A 117 7.72 10.16 7.88
C ARG A 117 8.21 10.51 6.47
N CYS A 118 7.40 10.26 5.44
CA CYS A 118 7.74 10.59 4.06
C CYS A 118 7.81 12.10 3.82
N GLU A 119 6.91 12.89 4.39
CA GLU A 119 6.93 14.36 4.26
C GLU A 119 8.21 14.96 4.83
N ILE A 120 8.57 14.57 6.07
CA ILE A 120 9.83 14.99 6.70
C ILE A 120 11.02 14.61 5.81
N LYS A 121 11.04 13.37 5.30
CA LYS A 121 12.17 12.84 4.53
C LYS A 121 12.31 13.51 3.17
N ILE A 122 11.20 13.73 2.46
CA ILE A 122 11.19 14.44 1.18
C ILE A 122 11.70 15.87 1.36
N ASP A 123 11.22 16.58 2.39
CA ASP A 123 11.65 17.95 2.67
C ASP A 123 13.14 18.04 2.98
N GLN A 124 13.67 17.08 3.75
CA GLN A 124 15.11 16.98 4.03
C GLN A 124 15.92 16.80 2.73
N LEU A 125 15.50 15.87 1.86
CA LEU A 125 16.22 15.58 0.62
C LEU A 125 16.15 16.74 -0.39
N LEU A 126 15.06 17.50 -0.42
CA LEU A 126 14.94 18.69 -1.29
C LEU A 126 15.79 19.87 -0.82
N LYS A 127 16.07 19.97 0.48
CA LYS A 127 16.92 21.02 1.06
C LYS A 127 18.42 20.70 1.00
N GLN A 128 18.79 19.45 0.76
CA GLN A 128 20.18 19.08 0.57
C GLN A 128 20.68 19.60 -0.79
N PRO A 129 21.80 20.36 -0.84
CA PRO A 129 22.39 20.73 -2.12
C PRO A 129 22.82 19.45 -2.84
N SER A 130 22.31 19.24 -4.06
CA SER A 130 22.73 18.13 -4.91
C SER A 130 24.24 18.25 -5.10
N LYS A 131 25.02 17.35 -4.50
CA LYS A 131 26.43 17.20 -4.87
C LYS A 131 26.46 16.65 -6.30
N GLN A 132 26.55 17.56 -7.28
CA GLN A 132 26.92 17.24 -8.65
C GLN A 132 28.41 16.89 -8.69
#